data_AF-A0A0G2AGR7-F1
#
_entry.id   AF-A0A0G2AGR7-F1
#
_cell.length_a   1.000
_cell.length_b   1.000
_cell.length_c   1.000
_cell.angle_alpha   90.00
_cell.angle_beta   90.00
_cell.angle_gamma   90.00
#
_symmetry.space_group_name_H-M   'P 1'
#
loop_
_entity.id
_entity.type
_entity.pdbx_description
1 polymer ?
#
loop_
_entity_poly.entity_id
_entity_poly.type
_entity_poly.pdbx_seq_one_letter_code
_entity_poly.pdbx_strand_id
1 'polypeptide(L)'
;MSNPSVIYRAKTACKRKMQEGTVISFTTVNHPSEGFGAGPFIIGLIELQDGNRVMGQMRIPANCTLRIGQKVLPRMQLLRTNAQGLRIYDVVYELAVSQPLTVEQKLEFPGYIVALYGPSGVGKSTVSRLLTTVLGDYVENVPIVTTRRKKRGDEGEYNHTSTTEFTRMQNITEQHLLQGLSAYYGRRSILSFGLLPPGRSRRAMLSQLLHRLRSRGRDTERHIQDRMKNAERDLDFFEERSELFDHILVNEDLDVVLETLKGHVLGTEQP
;
A
#
# COMPACT_ATOMS: atom_id res chain seq x y z
N MET A 1 24.74 -26.63 23.92
CA MET A 1 24.24 -25.47 23.16
C MET A 1 24.29 -25.80 21.68
N SER A 2 23.15 -26.06 21.03
CA SER A 2 23.09 -26.43 19.62
C SER A 2 23.36 -25.20 18.74
N ASN A 3 24.36 -25.29 17.86
CA ASN A 3 24.62 -24.25 16.87
C ASN A 3 23.39 -24.09 15.95
N PRO A 4 22.85 -22.88 15.77
CA PRO A 4 21.71 -22.68 14.88
C PRO A 4 22.08 -23.06 13.44
N SER A 5 21.11 -23.62 12.72
CA SER A 5 21.30 -24.10 11.34
C SER A 5 21.79 -22.99 10.41
N VAL A 6 22.51 -23.36 9.35
CA VAL A 6 23.03 -22.43 8.34
C VAL A 6 21.91 -21.55 7.76
N ILE A 7 20.73 -22.14 7.55
CA ILE A 7 19.52 -21.44 7.07
C ILE A 7 19.04 -20.41 8.09
N TYR A 8 19.02 -20.74 9.38
CA TYR A 8 18.63 -19.80 10.43
C TYR A 8 19.60 -18.62 10.49
N ARG A 9 20.91 -18.88 10.46
CA ARG A 9 21.95 -17.83 10.43
C ARG A 9 21.84 -16.92 9.21
N ALA A 10 21.60 -17.50 8.03
CA ALA A 10 21.41 -16.76 6.79
C ALA A 10 20.15 -15.87 6.86
N LYS A 11 19.03 -16.39 7.39
CA LYS A 11 17.80 -15.61 7.60
C LYS A 11 17.98 -14.47 8.59
N THR A 12 18.65 -14.72 9.73
CA THR A 12 18.93 -13.68 10.72
C THR A 12 19.88 -12.61 10.16
N ALA A 13 20.92 -13.02 9.42
CA ALA A 13 21.85 -12.09 8.79
C ALA A 13 21.17 -11.23 7.71
N CYS A 14 20.30 -11.83 6.90
CA CYS A 14 19.51 -11.11 5.89
C CYS A 14 18.54 -10.13 6.55
N LYS A 15 17.76 -10.58 7.54
CA LYS A 15 16.85 -9.72 8.33
C LYS A 15 17.61 -8.56 8.99
N ARG A 16 18.84 -8.80 9.45
CA ARG A 16 19.70 -7.76 10.03
C ARG A 16 20.16 -6.75 8.98
N LYS A 17 20.65 -7.19 7.81
CA LYS A 17 21.03 -6.29 6.71
C LYS A 17 19.83 -5.45 6.23
N MET A 18 18.60 -5.94 6.37
CA MET A 18 17.36 -5.24 6.03
C MET A 18 16.95 -4.15 7.04
N GLN A 19 17.92 -3.37 7.49
CA GLN A 19 17.73 -2.19 8.33
C GLN A 19 18.29 -0.95 7.63
N GLU A 20 17.69 0.20 7.91
CA GLU A 20 18.26 1.48 7.52
C GLU A 20 19.60 1.69 8.21
N GLY A 21 20.43 2.54 7.64
CA GLY A 21 21.73 2.84 8.21
C GLY A 21 22.29 4.19 7.80
N THR A 22 23.50 4.43 8.26
CA THR A 22 24.28 5.63 7.99
C THR A 22 25.58 5.22 7.30
N VAL A 23 25.94 5.92 6.23
CA VAL A 23 27.20 5.68 5.50
C VAL A 23 28.37 6.11 6.37
N ILE A 24 29.26 5.19 6.69
CA ILE A 24 30.48 5.45 7.47
C ILE A 24 31.68 5.65 6.53
N SER A 25 31.76 4.86 5.48
CA SER A 25 32.75 4.99 4.41
C SER A 25 32.23 4.34 3.14
N PHE A 26 32.84 4.65 2.00
CA PHE A 26 32.50 4.02 0.73
C PHE A 26 33.73 3.98 -0.20
N THR A 27 33.69 3.07 -1.17
CA THR A 27 34.71 2.95 -2.20
C THR A 27 34.10 2.45 -3.51
N THR A 28 34.75 2.72 -4.63
CA THR A 28 34.32 2.30 -5.96
C THR A 28 35.10 1.08 -6.41
N VAL A 29 34.40 0.02 -6.78
CA VAL A 29 34.96 -1.17 -7.42
C VAL A 29 34.92 -0.96 -8.92
N ASN A 30 36.08 -0.70 -9.53
CA ASN A 30 36.17 -0.36 -10.96
C ASN A 30 36.10 -1.57 -11.89
N HIS A 31 36.48 -2.75 -11.40
CA HIS A 31 36.54 -4.00 -12.17
C HIS A 31 35.78 -5.09 -11.43
N PRO A 32 34.44 -5.14 -11.56
CA PRO A 32 33.63 -6.20 -10.96
C PRO A 32 34.08 -7.58 -11.45
N SER A 33 34.08 -8.57 -10.55
CA SER A 33 34.24 -9.97 -10.95
C SER A 33 33.00 -10.47 -11.71
N GLU A 34 33.18 -11.57 -12.46
CA GLU A 34 32.13 -12.13 -13.30
C GLU A 34 30.83 -12.37 -12.50
N GLY A 35 29.74 -11.81 -13.03
CA GLY A 35 28.42 -11.82 -12.41
C GLY A 35 28.08 -10.61 -11.53
N PHE A 36 28.95 -9.64 -11.29
CA PHE A 36 28.62 -8.42 -10.52
C PHE A 36 28.20 -7.21 -11.38
N GLY A 37 27.91 -7.43 -12.66
CA GLY A 37 27.58 -6.40 -13.65
C GLY A 37 28.78 -6.02 -14.54
N ALA A 38 28.52 -5.26 -15.59
CA ALA A 38 29.52 -4.89 -16.61
C ALA A 38 30.26 -3.56 -16.31
N GLY A 39 29.95 -2.86 -15.22
CA GLY A 39 30.44 -1.53 -14.93
C GLY A 39 30.84 -1.31 -13.47
N PRO A 40 31.55 -0.21 -13.18
CA PRO A 40 31.97 0.13 -11.83
C PRO A 40 30.76 0.28 -10.90
N PHE A 41 30.88 -0.18 -9.66
CA PHE A 41 29.84 -0.03 -8.64
C PHE A 41 30.45 0.39 -7.31
N ILE A 42 29.64 0.97 -6.42
CA ILE A 42 30.11 1.49 -5.14
C ILE A 42 29.73 0.52 -4.03
N ILE A 43 30.63 0.32 -3.07
CA ILE A 43 30.38 -0.42 -1.83
C ILE A 43 30.50 0.55 -0.66
N GLY A 44 29.54 0.49 0.25
CA GLY A 44 29.53 1.27 1.47
C GLY A 44 29.73 0.41 2.71
N LEU A 45 30.46 0.95 3.69
CA LEU A 45 30.37 0.51 5.08
C LEU A 45 29.24 1.31 5.75
N ILE A 46 28.27 0.59 6.30
CA ILE A 46 27.02 1.16 6.78
C ILE A 46 26.82 0.75 8.23
N GLU A 47 26.58 1.73 9.09
CA GLU A 47 26.17 1.51 10.47
C GLU A 47 24.64 1.48 10.53
N LEU A 48 24.09 0.32 10.88
CA LEU A 48 22.67 0.06 10.97
C LEU A 48 22.08 0.68 12.25
N GLN A 49 20.75 0.80 12.30
CA GLN A 49 20.03 1.32 13.46
C GLN A 49 20.32 0.54 14.76
N ASP A 50 20.59 -0.76 14.66
CA ASP A 50 20.97 -1.61 15.81
C ASP A 50 22.44 -1.47 16.24
N GLY A 51 23.19 -0.55 15.63
CA GLY A 51 24.61 -0.30 15.88
C GLY A 51 25.57 -1.26 15.18
N ASN A 52 25.08 -2.28 14.48
CA ASN A 52 25.94 -3.18 13.72
C ASN A 52 26.44 -2.53 12.44
N ARG A 53 27.62 -2.94 12.00
CA ARG A 53 28.21 -2.50 10.73
C ARG A 53 28.12 -3.59 9.68
N VAL A 54 27.72 -3.20 8.48
CA VAL A 54 27.60 -4.09 7.32
C VAL A 54 28.21 -3.44 6.10
N MET A 55 28.69 -4.27 5.17
CA MET A 55 29.02 -3.82 3.82
C MET A 55 27.93 -4.22 2.84
N GLY A 56 27.62 -3.33 1.92
CA GLY A 56 26.67 -3.56 0.84
C GLY A 56 26.95 -2.66 -0.35
N GLN A 57 26.48 -3.08 -1.51
CA GLN A 57 26.53 -2.21 -2.69
C GLN A 57 25.67 -0.98 -2.44
N MET A 58 26.07 0.15 -3.02
CA MET A 58 25.38 1.40 -2.90
C MET A 58 24.80 1.82 -4.25
N ARG A 59 23.55 2.27 -4.24
CA ARG A 59 22.93 2.91 -5.39
C ARG A 59 22.78 4.39 -5.12
N ILE A 60 23.43 5.19 -5.94
CA ILE A 60 23.38 6.65 -5.87
C ILE A 60 22.55 7.16 -7.05
N PRO A 61 21.50 7.95 -6.81
CA PRO A 61 20.78 8.62 -7.89
C PRO A 61 21.71 9.51 -8.71
N ALA A 62 21.48 9.63 -10.02
CA ALA A 62 22.36 10.38 -10.94
C ALA A 62 22.61 11.84 -10.52
N ASN A 63 21.66 12.46 -9.81
CA ASN A 63 21.73 13.85 -9.37
C ASN A 63 22.22 14.00 -7.92
N CYS A 64 22.88 12.99 -7.35
CA CYS A 64 23.31 13.00 -5.96
C CYS A 64 24.80 12.67 -5.82
N THR A 65 25.45 13.33 -4.87
CA THR A 65 26.81 13.01 -4.47
C THR A 65 26.79 12.26 -3.16
N LEU A 66 27.48 11.11 -3.12
CA LEU A 66 27.62 10.32 -1.92
C LEU A 66 28.61 10.97 -0.94
N ARG A 67 28.23 11.03 0.33
CA ARG A 67 28.96 11.61 1.45
C ARG A 67 28.81 10.73 2.69
N ILE A 68 29.86 10.71 3.50
CA ILE A 68 29.84 10.07 4.83
C ILE A 68 28.79 10.79 5.70
N GLY A 69 28.08 10.04 6.53
CA GLY A 69 27.02 10.52 7.42
C GLY A 69 25.63 10.54 6.78
N GLN A 70 25.50 10.27 5.48
CA GLN A 70 24.20 10.21 4.83
C GLN A 70 23.41 8.96 5.23
N LYS A 71 22.09 9.10 5.31
CA LYS A 71 21.19 7.96 5.56
C LYS A 71 21.02 7.13 4.30
N VAL A 72 20.84 5.83 4.48
CA VAL A 72 20.60 4.87 3.41
C VAL A 72 19.49 3.89 3.78
N LEU A 73 18.73 3.48 2.76
CA LEU A 73 17.63 2.51 2.88
C LEU A 73 18.03 1.17 2.25
N PRO A 74 17.77 0.03 2.89
CA PRO A 74 18.08 -1.28 2.34
C PRO A 74 17.04 -1.67 1.27
N ARG A 75 17.48 -2.27 0.17
CA ARG A 75 16.63 -2.89 -0.84
C ARG A 75 17.21 -4.23 -1.28
N MET A 76 16.33 -5.20 -1.51
CA MET A 76 16.73 -6.50 -2.04
C MET A 76 16.86 -6.36 -3.55
N GLN A 77 18.02 -6.71 -4.10
CA GLN A 77 18.25 -6.65 -5.54
C GLN A 77 18.82 -7.96 -6.04
N LEU A 78 18.37 -8.37 -7.24
CA LEU A 78 19.03 -9.44 -7.98
C LEU A 78 20.46 -9.00 -8.30
N LEU A 79 21.42 -9.66 -7.68
CA LEU A 79 22.83 -9.40 -7.90
C LEU A 79 23.29 -10.10 -9.18
N ARG A 80 22.97 -11.39 -9.30
CA ARG A 80 23.38 -12.21 -10.44
C ARG A 80 22.53 -13.46 -10.62
N THR A 81 22.59 -14.03 -11.80
CA THR A 81 22.10 -15.38 -12.09
C THR A 81 23.31 -16.26 -12.38
N ASN A 82 23.43 -17.41 -11.72
CA ASN A 82 24.55 -18.32 -12.00
C ASN A 82 24.32 -19.10 -13.31
N ALA A 83 25.32 -19.85 -13.77
CA ALA A 83 25.25 -20.64 -15.01
C ALA A 83 24.13 -21.70 -15.04
N GLN A 84 23.58 -22.07 -13.87
CA GLN A 84 22.49 -23.03 -13.72
C GLN A 84 21.11 -22.35 -13.64
N GLY A 85 21.03 -21.03 -13.83
CA GLY A 85 19.78 -20.28 -13.77
C GLY A 85 19.33 -19.87 -12.37
N LEU A 86 20.13 -20.12 -11.32
CA LEU A 86 19.81 -19.71 -9.95
C LEU A 86 20.02 -18.20 -9.76
N ARG A 87 18.97 -17.52 -9.33
CA ARG A 87 18.97 -16.08 -9.01
C ARG A 87 19.51 -15.84 -7.60
N ILE A 88 20.59 -15.06 -7.50
CA ILE A 88 21.24 -14.67 -6.24
C ILE A 88 20.90 -13.22 -5.95
N TYR A 89 20.24 -12.98 -4.83
CA TYR A 89 19.86 -11.65 -4.35
C TYR A 89 20.78 -11.21 -3.20
N ASP A 90 21.05 -9.92 -3.10
CA ASP A 90 21.72 -9.31 -1.95
C ASP A 90 21.06 -7.99 -1.58
N VAL A 91 21.42 -7.45 -0.42
CA VAL A 91 20.95 -6.15 0.07
C VAL A 91 21.84 -5.05 -0.49
N VAL A 92 21.21 -4.14 -1.23
CA VAL A 92 21.80 -2.91 -1.78
C VAL A 92 21.25 -1.73 -0.98
N TYR A 93 22.07 -0.72 -0.75
CA TYR A 93 21.72 0.45 0.04
C TYR A 93 21.57 1.67 -0.85
N GLU A 94 20.36 2.22 -0.89
CA GLU A 94 20.04 3.40 -1.69
C GLU A 94 20.18 4.65 -0.81
N LEU A 95 20.74 5.72 -1.39
CA LEU A 95 20.89 6.98 -0.66
C LEU A 95 19.51 7.56 -0.31
N ALA A 96 19.28 7.83 0.97
CA ALA A 96 18.07 8.52 1.43
C ALA A 96 18.24 10.02 1.13
N VAL A 97 17.76 10.44 -0.03
CA VAL A 97 17.80 11.84 -0.44
C VAL A 97 16.60 12.55 0.17
N SER A 98 16.85 13.40 1.17
CA SER A 98 15.87 14.39 1.64
C SER A 98 15.88 15.57 0.66
N GLN A 99 15.29 15.40 -0.51
CA GLN A 99 14.90 16.57 -1.29
C GLN A 99 13.80 17.28 -0.50
N PRO A 100 13.92 18.60 -0.21
CA PRO A 100 12.72 19.36 0.08
C PRO A 100 11.80 19.13 -1.11
N LEU A 101 10.56 18.72 -0.84
CA LEU A 101 9.56 18.51 -1.88
C LEU A 101 9.32 19.86 -2.56
N THR A 102 10.12 20.18 -3.57
CA THR A 102 9.80 21.23 -4.52
C THR A 102 8.55 20.72 -5.23
N VAL A 103 7.48 21.49 -5.07
CA VAL A 103 6.19 21.35 -5.75
C VAL A 103 6.44 20.84 -7.19
N GLU A 104 5.79 19.74 -7.57
CA GLU A 104 5.81 19.10 -8.91
C GLU A 104 6.91 18.09 -9.26
N GLN A 105 7.38 17.27 -8.32
CA GLN A 105 7.75 15.89 -8.69
C GLN A 105 6.58 14.97 -8.43
N LYS A 106 5.80 14.73 -9.49
CA LYS A 106 4.79 13.67 -9.55
C LYS A 106 5.49 12.38 -9.15
N LEU A 107 5.21 11.88 -7.94
CA LEU A 107 5.63 10.55 -7.52
C LEU A 107 5.19 9.60 -8.63
N GLU A 108 6.13 8.96 -9.33
CA GLU A 108 5.81 7.82 -10.19
C GLU A 108 5.30 6.73 -9.25
N PHE A 109 3.99 6.73 -9.06
CA PHE A 109 3.30 5.70 -8.32
C PHE A 109 3.47 4.41 -9.14
N PRO A 110 4.27 3.42 -8.69
CA PRO A 110 4.71 2.29 -9.52
C PRO A 110 3.61 1.26 -9.79
N GLY A 111 2.35 1.63 -9.51
CA GLY A 111 1.16 0.81 -9.70
C GLY A 111 -0.05 1.71 -9.94
N TYR A 112 -1.22 1.31 -9.48
CA TYR A 112 -2.41 2.15 -9.44
C TYR A 112 -3.21 1.86 -8.16
N ILE A 113 -3.93 2.85 -7.66
CA ILE A 113 -4.71 2.76 -6.43
C ILE A 113 -6.04 2.09 -6.77
N VAL A 114 -6.35 0.99 -6.11
CA VAL A 114 -7.69 0.40 -6.17
C VAL A 114 -8.56 1.05 -5.10
N ALA A 115 -9.57 1.81 -5.52
CA ALA A 115 -10.49 2.50 -4.61
C ALA A 115 -11.85 1.79 -4.59
N LEU A 116 -12.27 1.28 -3.43
CA LEU A 116 -13.60 0.70 -3.22
C LEU A 116 -14.50 1.72 -2.51
N TYR A 117 -15.54 2.21 -3.19
CA TYR A 117 -16.54 3.13 -2.63
C TYR A 117 -17.90 2.45 -2.50
N GLY A 118 -18.73 2.92 -1.58
CA GLY A 118 -20.11 2.45 -1.42
C GLY A 118 -20.62 2.57 0.01
N PRO A 119 -21.92 2.35 0.25
CA PRO A 119 -22.54 2.58 1.55
C PRO A 119 -22.04 1.65 2.65
N SER A 120 -22.22 2.07 3.91
CA SER A 120 -21.87 1.25 5.06
C SER A 120 -22.73 -0.03 5.10
N GLY A 121 -22.08 -1.19 5.30
CA GLY A 121 -22.77 -2.49 5.30
C GLY A 121 -22.86 -3.19 3.93
N VAL A 122 -22.38 -2.55 2.86
CA VAL A 122 -22.43 -3.12 1.51
C VAL A 122 -21.48 -4.32 1.32
N GLY A 123 -20.33 -4.35 2.00
CA GLY A 123 -19.35 -5.45 1.91
C GLY A 123 -17.90 -5.05 1.63
N LYS A 124 -17.59 -3.75 1.55
CA LYS A 124 -16.24 -3.23 1.19
C LYS A 124 -15.07 -3.90 1.93
N SER A 125 -15.09 -3.94 3.27
CA SER A 125 -14.00 -4.55 4.05
C SER A 125 -13.84 -6.05 3.76
N THR A 126 -14.95 -6.76 3.48
CA THR A 126 -14.90 -8.18 3.10
C THR A 126 -14.25 -8.35 1.73
N VAL A 127 -14.69 -7.56 0.75
CA VAL A 127 -14.15 -7.58 -0.62
C VAL A 127 -12.66 -7.20 -0.63
N SER A 128 -12.27 -6.11 0.05
CA SER A 128 -10.88 -5.69 0.19
C SER A 128 -10.02 -6.79 0.81
N ARG A 129 -10.46 -7.38 1.93
CA ARG A 129 -9.70 -8.46 2.60
C ARG A 129 -9.51 -9.68 1.70
N LEU A 130 -10.54 -10.09 0.97
CA LEU A 130 -10.46 -11.23 0.06
C LEU A 130 -9.56 -10.92 -1.14
N LEU A 131 -9.66 -9.72 -1.73
CA LEU A 131 -8.76 -9.28 -2.79
C LEU A 131 -7.30 -9.27 -2.33
N THR A 132 -6.98 -8.72 -1.15
CA THR A 132 -5.60 -8.76 -0.61
C THR A 132 -5.13 -10.19 -0.32
N THR A 133 -6.05 -11.09 0.04
CA THR A 133 -5.68 -12.50 0.28
C THR A 133 -5.37 -13.22 -1.03
N VAL A 134 -6.16 -12.97 -2.09
CA VAL A 134 -6.02 -13.62 -3.40
C VAL A 134 -4.90 -13.00 -4.24
N LEU A 135 -4.65 -11.70 -4.09
CA LEU A 135 -3.69 -10.90 -4.86
C LEU A 135 -2.55 -10.34 -3.99
N GLY A 136 -2.24 -10.98 -2.87
CA GLY A 136 -1.29 -10.47 -1.87
C GLY A 136 0.12 -10.21 -2.37
N ASP A 137 0.51 -10.82 -3.49
CA ASP A 137 1.79 -10.55 -4.16
C ASP A 137 1.81 -9.21 -4.93
N TYR A 138 0.63 -8.62 -5.19
CA TYR A 138 0.43 -7.46 -6.08
C TYR A 138 -0.36 -6.31 -5.45
N VAL A 139 -1.01 -6.52 -4.30
CA VAL A 139 -1.90 -5.54 -3.65
C VAL A 139 -1.58 -5.41 -2.17
N GLU A 140 -1.39 -4.18 -1.70
CA GLU A 140 -1.26 -3.84 -0.28
C GLU A 140 -2.46 -3.00 0.18
N ASN A 141 -2.99 -3.27 1.38
CA ASN A 141 -4.05 -2.45 1.95
C ASN A 141 -3.47 -1.12 2.45
N VAL A 142 -4.07 0.00 2.02
CA VAL A 142 -3.75 1.30 2.60
C VAL A 142 -4.41 1.38 3.98
N PRO A 143 -3.63 1.52 5.07
CA PRO A 143 -4.19 1.53 6.41
C PRO A 143 -5.03 2.80 6.64
N ILE A 144 -6.25 2.64 7.18
CA ILE A 144 -7.16 3.75 7.42
C ILE A 144 -6.76 4.48 8.71
N VAL A 145 -6.36 5.75 8.61
CA VAL A 145 -6.03 6.54 9.80
C VAL A 145 -7.31 7.05 10.48
N THR A 146 -7.48 6.81 11.78
CA THR A 146 -8.68 7.24 12.51
C THR A 146 -8.36 7.80 13.90
N THR A 147 -9.16 8.77 14.35
CA THR A 147 -9.15 9.30 15.72
C THR A 147 -10.09 8.56 16.67
N ARG A 148 -10.85 7.58 16.16
CA ARG A 148 -11.76 6.79 17.00
C ARG A 148 -10.96 5.95 18.01
N ARG A 149 -11.52 5.75 19.20
CA ARG A 149 -11.00 4.78 20.19
C ARG A 149 -11.05 3.35 19.65
N LYS A 150 -9.94 2.61 19.79
CA LYS A 150 -9.82 1.20 19.40
C LYS A 150 -10.96 0.36 20.00
N LYS A 151 -11.74 -0.32 19.15
CA LYS A 151 -12.72 -1.32 19.59
C LYS A 151 -12.18 -2.74 19.40
N ARG A 152 -12.77 -3.70 20.11
CA ARG A 152 -12.46 -5.12 19.97
C ARG A 152 -12.82 -5.57 18.54
N GLY A 153 -11.82 -6.01 17.76
CA GLY A 153 -11.97 -6.38 16.35
C GLY A 153 -11.34 -5.42 15.34
N ASP A 154 -10.73 -4.32 15.77
CA ASP A 154 -10.07 -3.33 14.89
C ASP A 154 -8.65 -3.74 14.44
N GLU A 155 -8.21 -4.99 14.69
CA GLU A 155 -6.81 -5.40 14.44
C GLU A 155 -6.49 -5.42 12.94
N GLY A 156 -5.62 -4.49 12.52
CA GLY A 156 -5.12 -4.37 11.14
C GLY A 156 -5.97 -3.52 10.20
N GLU A 157 -7.14 -3.01 10.64
CA GLU A 157 -8.04 -2.20 9.78
C GLU A 157 -7.78 -0.69 9.92
N TYR A 158 -7.28 -0.23 11.08
CA TYR A 158 -7.08 1.20 11.35
C TYR A 158 -5.72 1.53 12.01
N ASN A 159 -5.11 2.62 11.56
CA ASN A 159 -4.03 3.31 12.26
C ASN A 159 -4.63 4.37 13.18
N HIS A 160 -4.63 4.11 14.49
CA HIS A 160 -5.16 5.06 15.47
C HIS A 160 -4.15 6.19 15.72
N THR A 161 -4.58 7.43 15.52
CA THR A 161 -3.75 8.62 15.72
C THR A 161 -4.39 9.59 16.71
N SER A 162 -3.63 10.56 17.21
CA SER A 162 -4.14 11.61 18.07
C SER A 162 -4.98 12.62 17.28
N THR A 163 -5.94 13.28 17.93
CA THR A 163 -6.76 14.32 17.29
C THR A 163 -5.90 15.44 16.69
N THR A 164 -4.79 15.80 17.35
CA THR A 164 -3.85 16.83 16.88
C THR A 164 -3.10 16.43 15.62
N GLU A 165 -2.66 15.17 15.53
CA GLU A 165 -2.02 14.64 14.31
C GLU A 165 -3.04 14.48 13.19
N PHE A 166 -4.26 14.02 13.49
CA PHE A 166 -5.34 13.91 12.52
C PHE A 166 -5.72 15.25 11.91
N THR A 167 -5.90 16.30 12.72
CA THR A 167 -6.19 17.65 12.23
C THR A 167 -5.05 18.21 11.36
N ARG A 168 -3.80 17.82 11.63
CA ARG A 168 -2.63 18.20 10.82
C ARG A 168 -2.58 17.45 9.48
N MET A 169 -3.19 16.25 9.41
CA MET A 169 -3.38 15.46 8.19
C MET A 169 -4.66 15.82 7.43
N GLN A 170 -5.59 16.57 8.03
CA GLN A 170 -6.90 16.86 7.46
C GLN A 170 -6.87 18.06 6.49
N ASN A 171 -7.20 17.77 5.23
CA ASN A 171 -8.02 18.68 4.42
C ASN A 171 -8.88 17.94 3.37
N ILE A 172 -9.14 16.64 3.54
CA ILE A 172 -9.86 15.85 2.54
C ILE A 172 -10.93 14.99 3.22
N THR A 173 -12.20 15.33 2.99
CA THR A 173 -13.39 14.53 3.38
C THR A 173 -13.47 13.26 2.53
N GLU A 174 -14.17 12.20 2.97
CA GLU A 174 -14.35 10.96 2.17
C GLU A 174 -14.85 11.24 0.73
N GLN A 175 -15.79 12.18 0.57
CA GLN A 175 -16.29 12.61 -0.75
C GLN A 175 -15.22 13.29 -1.62
N HIS A 176 -14.24 13.96 -1.01
CA HIS A 176 -13.15 14.62 -1.71
C HIS A 176 -11.92 13.72 -1.84
N LEU A 177 -11.91 12.53 -1.24
CA LEU A 177 -10.73 11.66 -1.22
C LEU A 177 -10.40 11.14 -2.62
N LEU A 178 -11.39 10.60 -3.33
CA LEU A 178 -11.16 10.12 -4.69
C LEU A 178 -10.79 11.27 -5.64
N GLN A 179 -11.43 12.43 -5.47
CA GLN A 179 -11.14 13.63 -6.26
C GLN A 179 -9.75 14.20 -5.95
N GLY A 180 -9.33 14.19 -4.69
CA GLY A 180 -8.01 14.61 -4.23
C GLY A 180 -6.91 13.65 -4.66
N LEU A 181 -7.13 12.35 -4.56
CA LEU A 181 -6.24 11.32 -5.09
C LEU A 181 -6.10 11.48 -6.61
N SER A 182 -7.21 11.69 -7.32
CA SER A 182 -7.20 11.90 -8.78
C SER A 182 -6.45 13.17 -9.17
N ALA A 183 -6.55 14.24 -8.36
CA ALA A 183 -5.79 15.46 -8.59
C ALA A 183 -4.29 15.28 -8.30
N TYR A 184 -3.94 14.48 -7.28
CA TYR A 184 -2.57 14.29 -6.84
C TYR A 184 -1.79 13.25 -7.67
N TYR A 185 -2.35 12.06 -7.86
CA TYR A 185 -1.72 10.97 -8.61
C TYR A 185 -2.12 10.93 -10.10
N GLY A 186 -3.13 11.71 -10.50
CA GLY A 186 -3.73 11.68 -11.83
C GLY A 186 -4.79 10.58 -11.96
N ARG A 187 -5.87 10.83 -12.71
CA ARG A 187 -7.00 9.89 -12.82
C ARG A 187 -6.62 8.48 -13.31
N ARG A 188 -5.56 8.38 -14.14
CA ARG A 188 -5.08 7.12 -14.74
C ARG A 188 -4.40 6.17 -13.76
N SER A 189 -3.96 6.66 -12.60
CA SER A 189 -3.33 5.84 -11.57
C SER A 189 -4.34 5.39 -10.50
N ILE A 190 -5.64 5.52 -10.77
CA ILE A 190 -6.71 5.09 -9.86
C ILE A 190 -7.67 4.22 -10.64
N LEU A 191 -7.94 3.03 -10.11
CA LEU A 191 -8.99 2.13 -10.55
C LEU A 191 -10.10 2.15 -9.47
N SER A 192 -11.18 2.87 -9.74
CA SER A 192 -12.27 3.11 -8.79
C SER A 192 -13.48 2.22 -9.06
N PHE A 193 -13.91 1.50 -8.02
CA PHE A 193 -15.09 0.66 -8.02
C PHE A 193 -16.16 1.22 -7.10
N GLY A 194 -17.35 1.42 -7.66
CA GLY A 194 -18.56 1.59 -6.90
C GLY A 194 -19.16 0.25 -6.51
N LEU A 195 -19.41 0.03 -5.22
CA LEU A 195 -20.11 -1.15 -4.73
C LEU A 195 -21.51 -0.76 -4.29
N LEU A 196 -22.52 -1.23 -5.02
CA LEU A 196 -23.93 -1.06 -4.69
C LEU A 196 -24.43 -2.22 -3.82
N PRO A 197 -25.38 -1.97 -2.90
CA PRO A 197 -26.05 -3.04 -2.16
C PRO A 197 -26.85 -3.94 -3.09
N PRO A 198 -27.13 -5.19 -2.68
CA PRO A 198 -28.00 -6.07 -3.44
C PRO A 198 -29.42 -5.49 -3.55
N GLY A 199 -30.07 -5.76 -4.66
CA GLY A 199 -31.45 -5.35 -4.90
C GLY A 199 -31.60 -4.51 -6.17
N ARG A 200 -32.71 -4.74 -6.87
CA ARG A 200 -32.99 -4.11 -8.17
C ARG A 200 -33.57 -2.69 -8.07
N SER A 201 -33.83 -2.20 -6.86
CA SER A 201 -34.36 -0.86 -6.62
C SER A 201 -33.71 -0.24 -5.39
N ARG A 202 -33.68 1.10 -5.36
CA ARG A 202 -33.17 1.88 -4.23
C ARG A 202 -33.79 1.45 -2.89
N ARG A 203 -35.10 1.23 -2.87
CA ARG A 203 -35.83 0.75 -1.68
C ARG A 203 -35.35 -0.63 -1.24
N ALA A 204 -35.13 -1.55 -2.18
CA ALA A 204 -34.62 -2.89 -1.86
C ALA A 204 -33.19 -2.82 -1.30
N MET A 205 -32.32 -2.01 -1.91
CA MET A 205 -30.94 -1.79 -1.47
C MET A 205 -30.88 -1.26 -0.04
N LEU A 206 -31.64 -0.20 0.27
CA LEU A 206 -31.68 0.39 1.61
C LEU A 206 -32.26 -0.58 2.64
N SER A 207 -33.28 -1.36 2.28
CA SER A 207 -33.85 -2.39 3.15
C SER A 207 -32.83 -3.49 3.49
N GLN A 208 -32.06 -3.95 2.50
CA GLN A 208 -30.99 -4.92 2.70
C GLN A 208 -29.86 -4.38 3.59
N LEU A 209 -29.44 -3.13 3.38
CA LEU A 209 -28.45 -2.46 4.23
C LEU A 209 -28.94 -2.35 5.68
N LEU A 210 -30.18 -1.89 5.88
CA LEU A 210 -30.78 -1.76 7.21
C LEU A 210 -30.83 -3.11 7.94
N HIS A 211 -31.26 -4.17 7.24
CA HIS A 211 -31.26 -5.52 7.78
C HIS A 211 -29.84 -5.94 8.21
N ARG A 212 -28.84 -5.77 7.34
CA ARG A 212 -27.44 -6.10 7.64
C ARG A 212 -26.88 -5.30 8.82
N LEU A 213 -27.23 -4.01 8.94
CA LEU A 213 -26.80 -3.17 10.06
C LEU A 213 -27.41 -3.64 11.39
N ARG A 214 -28.72 -3.93 11.41
CA ARG A 214 -29.42 -4.44 12.60
C ARG A 214 -28.93 -5.83 13.00
N SER A 215 -28.79 -6.76 12.06
CA SER A 215 -28.33 -8.14 12.33
C SER A 215 -26.92 -8.20 12.92
N ARG A 216 -26.08 -7.18 12.70
CA ARG A 216 -24.75 -7.11 13.31
C ARG A 216 -24.78 -6.76 14.80
N GLY A 217 -25.85 -6.14 15.31
CA GLY A 217 -26.03 -5.86 16.75
C GLY A 217 -24.99 -4.93 17.40
N ARG A 218 -24.19 -4.20 16.60
CA ARG A 218 -23.05 -3.37 17.09
C ARG A 218 -23.37 -1.88 17.21
N ASP A 219 -24.55 -1.46 16.76
CA ASP A 219 -24.94 -0.06 16.62
C ASP A 219 -26.27 0.20 17.33
N THR A 220 -26.40 1.39 17.92
CA THR A 220 -27.66 1.86 18.52
C THR A 220 -28.61 2.33 17.44
N GLU A 221 -29.93 2.39 17.71
CA GLU A 221 -30.91 2.81 16.71
C GLU A 221 -30.62 4.21 16.14
N ARG A 222 -30.11 5.14 16.98
CA ARG A 222 -29.66 6.47 16.54
C ARG A 222 -28.50 6.40 15.55
N HIS A 223 -27.48 5.57 15.82
CA HIS A 223 -26.36 5.38 14.89
C HIS A 223 -26.78 4.65 13.61
N ILE A 224 -27.77 3.76 13.68
CA ILE A 224 -28.34 3.10 12.50
C ILE A 224 -29.02 4.14 11.62
N GLN A 225 -29.82 5.04 12.18
CA GLN A 225 -30.45 6.14 11.43
C GLN A 225 -29.42 7.03 10.74
N ASP A 226 -28.36 7.45 11.45
CA ASP A 226 -27.29 8.27 10.87
C ASP A 226 -26.59 7.54 9.72
N ARG A 227 -26.32 6.23 9.87
CA ARG A 227 -25.73 5.42 8.79
C ARG A 227 -26.65 5.22 7.60
N MET A 228 -27.95 5.08 7.83
CA MET A 228 -28.93 4.98 6.74
C MET A 228 -29.04 6.29 5.97
N LYS A 229 -29.02 7.43 6.66
CA LYS A 229 -28.97 8.76 6.02
C LYS A 229 -27.71 8.93 5.18
N ASN A 230 -26.56 8.47 5.68
CA ASN A 230 -25.33 8.49 4.88
C ASN A 230 -25.40 7.53 3.69
N ALA A 231 -25.98 6.34 3.87
CA ALA A 231 -26.14 5.37 2.79
C ALA A 231 -27.04 5.90 1.67
N GLU A 232 -28.09 6.67 1.99
CA GLU A 232 -28.91 7.35 0.99
C GLU A 232 -28.09 8.35 0.17
N ARG A 233 -27.26 9.18 0.84
CA ARG A 233 -26.35 10.11 0.15
C ARG A 233 -25.31 9.38 -0.69
N ASP A 234 -24.79 8.25 -0.23
CA ASP A 234 -23.84 7.44 -1.00
C ASP A 234 -24.50 6.88 -2.28
N LEU A 235 -25.79 6.53 -2.22
CA LEU A 235 -26.56 6.13 -3.41
C LEU A 235 -26.80 7.31 -4.36
N ASP A 236 -27.15 8.49 -3.83
CA ASP A 236 -27.27 9.71 -4.65
C ASP A 236 -25.94 10.03 -5.34
N PHE A 237 -24.82 9.86 -4.64
CA PHE A 237 -23.49 10.09 -5.20
C PHE A 237 -23.16 9.16 -6.38
N PHE A 238 -23.64 7.91 -6.36
CA PHE A 238 -23.47 7.01 -7.52
C PHE A 238 -24.25 7.49 -8.74
N GLU A 239 -25.44 8.04 -8.55
CA GLU A 239 -26.28 8.56 -9.63
C GLU A 239 -25.73 9.90 -10.16
N GLU A 240 -25.34 10.81 -9.27
CA GLU A 240 -24.88 12.16 -9.58
C GLU A 240 -23.46 12.22 -10.13
N ARG A 241 -22.57 11.30 -9.70
CA ARG A 241 -21.13 11.33 -9.98
C ARG A 241 -20.61 10.00 -10.54
N SER A 242 -21.40 9.37 -11.40
CA SER A 242 -21.06 8.10 -12.04
C SER A 242 -19.71 8.13 -12.79
N GLU A 243 -19.30 9.29 -13.31
CA GLU A 243 -18.03 9.51 -14.02
C GLU A 243 -16.78 9.34 -13.15
N LEU A 244 -16.94 9.35 -11.82
CA LEU A 244 -15.84 9.13 -10.89
C LEU A 244 -15.50 7.64 -10.72
N PHE A 245 -16.36 6.73 -11.18
CA PHE A 245 -16.20 5.29 -11.05
C PHE A 245 -15.81 4.67 -12.39
N ASP A 246 -14.71 3.90 -12.42
CA ASP A 246 -14.37 3.09 -13.59
C ASP A 246 -15.37 1.95 -13.78
N HIS A 247 -15.84 1.37 -12.67
CA HIS A 247 -16.82 0.30 -12.67
C HIS A 247 -17.81 0.44 -11.50
N ILE A 248 -19.08 0.12 -11.72
CA ILE A 248 -20.10 0.03 -10.67
C ILE A 248 -20.62 -1.40 -10.62
N LEU A 249 -20.50 -2.04 -9.46
CA LEU A 249 -20.81 -3.44 -9.22
C LEU A 249 -21.92 -3.56 -8.17
N VAL A 250 -22.94 -4.37 -8.44
CA VAL A 250 -23.97 -4.69 -7.45
C VAL A 250 -23.55 -5.93 -6.67
N ASN A 251 -23.44 -5.82 -5.35
CA ASN A 251 -23.00 -6.92 -4.50
C ASN A 251 -24.13 -7.91 -4.17
N GLU A 252 -24.65 -8.57 -5.21
CA GLU A 252 -25.60 -9.69 -5.08
C GLU A 252 -24.90 -11.01 -4.78
N ASP A 253 -23.81 -11.30 -5.50
CA ASP A 253 -22.99 -12.50 -5.35
C ASP A 253 -21.52 -12.10 -5.16
N LEU A 254 -20.93 -12.55 -4.05
CA LEU A 254 -19.57 -12.18 -3.68
C LEU A 254 -18.53 -12.77 -4.63
N ASP A 255 -18.73 -13.99 -5.11
CA ASP A 255 -17.77 -14.68 -5.97
C ASP A 255 -17.72 -14.00 -7.34
N VAL A 256 -18.89 -13.62 -7.88
CA VAL A 256 -18.98 -12.86 -9.15
C VAL A 256 -18.31 -11.49 -9.02
N VAL A 257 -18.53 -10.79 -7.91
CA VAL A 257 -17.89 -9.49 -7.64
C VAL A 257 -16.37 -9.64 -7.58
N LEU A 258 -15.86 -10.67 -6.90
CA LEU A 258 -14.43 -10.90 -6.76
C LEU A 258 -13.76 -11.27 -8.08
N GLU A 259 -14.36 -12.14 -8.88
CA GLU A 259 -13.83 -12.49 -10.20
C GLU A 259 -13.81 -11.27 -11.13
N THR A 260 -14.86 -10.45 -11.10
CA THR A 260 -14.92 -9.20 -11.88
C THR A 260 -13.82 -8.23 -11.45
N LEU A 261 -13.68 -8.00 -10.13
CA LEU A 261 -12.64 -7.13 -9.58
C LEU A 261 -11.24 -7.62 -9.93
N LYS A 262 -10.98 -8.92 -9.77
CA LYS A 262 -9.71 -9.56 -10.11
C LYS A 262 -9.37 -9.40 -11.58
N GLY A 263 -10.34 -9.61 -12.48
CA GLY A 263 -10.17 -9.42 -13.92
C GLY A 263 -9.74 -8.01 -14.27
N HIS A 264 -10.36 -6.99 -13.68
CA HIS A 264 -10.00 -5.60 -13.90
C HIS A 264 -8.64 -5.24 -13.29
N VAL A 265 -8.34 -5.69 -12.08
CA VAL A 265 -7.06 -5.43 -11.40
C VAL A 265 -5.88 -6.11 -12.15
N LEU A 266 -6.05 -7.32 -12.67
CA LEU A 266 -4.99 -7.97 -13.44
C LEU A 266 -4.94 -7.51 -14.91
N GLY A 267 -6.06 -7.05 -15.45
CA GLY A 267 -6.20 -6.64 -16.85
C GLY A 267 -5.82 -5.19 -17.15
N THR A 268 -5.54 -4.36 -16.14
CA THR A 268 -4.91 -3.06 -16.35
C THR A 268 -3.46 -3.28 -16.80
N GLU A 269 -3.24 -3.33 -18.12
CA GLU A 269 -1.88 -3.23 -18.68
C GLU A 269 -1.23 -1.94 -18.14
N GLN A 270 -0.07 -2.08 -17.51
CA GLN A 270 0.72 -0.94 -17.06
C GLN A 270 1.06 -0.06 -18.29
N PRO A 271 0.81 1.26 -18.24
CA PRO A 271 1.28 2.17 -19.29
C PRO A 271 2.81 2.28 -19.30
#